data_AF-A0A841HWX4-F1
#
_entry.id   AF-A0A841HWX4-F1
#
_cell.length_a   1.000
_cell.length_b   1.000
_cell.length_c   1.000
_cell.angle_alpha   90.00
_cell.angle_beta   90.00
_cell.angle_gamma   90.00
#
_symmetry.space_group_name_H-M   'P 1'
#
loop_
_entity.id
_entity.type
_entity.pdbx_description
1 polymer ?
#
loop_
_entity_poly.entity_id
_entity_poly.type
_entity_poly.pdbx_seq_one_letter_code
_entity_poly.pdbx_strand_id
1 'polypeptide(L)'
;MKQLISAFVLVCAGLALTAAVAAPTGEKWKITNQMQMGGMSMPGQSNEICKQPGDDSVPMKTEENCELYDVKRVGNTQSFKMRCTGKDAAQGEGEFTYLGPDHYKGKMLVAVDGESMTMAVEGKKIGACDGGEMNLKAKEYEDLAKQQMALGAQAQKEQCHKFAAEATSPGVMKQYCTDPADRQTFCAAVQTHDKFLALSEMEKRGTGAEKPLTESAGLCGFGIDAKRQDLCKSAYAYGNIKFIGSQCPAEAEALAKAQCAGRRYTAIADQYRDFCASYAQAEAEREANSPAGKTKSMFNMGKKALGLFNN
;
A
#
# COMPACT_ATOMS: atom_id res chain seq x y z
N MET A 1 -44.07 -22.20 -70.31
CA MET A 1 -43.69 -23.35 -69.45
C MET A 1 -43.86 -22.95 -67.99
N LYS A 2 -44.87 -23.57 -67.34
CA LYS A 2 -44.94 -24.01 -65.93
C LYS A 2 -44.55 -22.99 -64.83
N GLN A 3 -45.53 -22.41 -64.14
CA GLN A 3 -46.11 -22.89 -62.86
C GLN A 3 -45.28 -22.40 -61.64
N LEU A 4 -45.75 -21.42 -60.86
CA LEU A 4 -46.81 -21.46 -59.83
C LEU A 4 -46.27 -21.82 -58.42
N ILE A 5 -46.63 -20.97 -57.44
CA ILE A 5 -46.94 -21.28 -56.03
C ILE A 5 -45.73 -21.53 -55.10
N SER A 6 -45.47 -20.64 -54.11
CA SER A 6 -46.14 -20.71 -52.80
C SER A 6 -45.47 -19.81 -51.76
N ALA A 7 -46.30 -19.14 -50.98
CA ALA A 7 -45.95 -18.53 -49.71
C ALA A 7 -45.61 -19.61 -48.66
N PHE A 8 -44.63 -19.36 -47.79
CA PHE A 8 -44.65 -19.89 -46.44
C PHE A 8 -43.95 -18.92 -45.49
N VAL A 9 -44.78 -18.16 -44.76
CA VAL A 9 -44.42 -17.38 -43.58
C VAL A 9 -44.11 -18.38 -42.47
N LEU A 10 -42.86 -18.43 -41.99
CA LEU A 10 -42.50 -19.17 -40.79
C LEU A 10 -42.17 -18.17 -39.67
N VAL A 11 -43.20 -17.86 -38.89
CA VAL A 11 -43.09 -17.20 -37.58
C VAL A 11 -42.49 -18.20 -36.60
N CYS A 12 -41.21 -18.05 -36.26
CA CYS A 12 -40.61 -18.68 -35.08
C CYS A 12 -40.50 -17.63 -33.97
N ALA A 13 -41.64 -17.34 -33.34
CA ALA A 13 -41.66 -16.70 -32.04
C ALA A 13 -41.17 -17.72 -31.00
N GLY A 14 -39.88 -17.67 -30.67
CA GLY A 14 -39.30 -18.44 -29.59
C GLY A 14 -39.91 -17.98 -28.26
N LEU A 15 -40.77 -18.81 -27.67
CA LEU A 15 -41.09 -18.72 -26.25
C LEU A 15 -39.83 -19.05 -25.47
N ALA A 16 -39.16 -18.01 -24.96
CA ALA A 16 -38.28 -18.17 -23.81
C ALA A 16 -39.17 -18.47 -22.60
N LEU A 17 -39.26 -19.75 -22.19
CA LEU A 17 -39.66 -20.08 -20.83
C LEU A 17 -38.57 -19.54 -19.90
N THR A 18 -38.78 -18.36 -19.36
CA THR A 18 -38.13 -17.94 -18.12
C THR A 18 -38.71 -18.83 -17.02
N ALA A 19 -38.01 -19.90 -16.67
CA ALA A 19 -38.20 -20.55 -15.39
C ALA A 19 -37.86 -19.50 -14.32
N ALA A 20 -38.89 -18.87 -13.76
CA ALA A 20 -38.78 -18.13 -12.52
C ALA A 20 -38.35 -19.15 -11.47
N VAL A 21 -37.06 -19.17 -11.16
CA VAL A 21 -36.54 -19.90 -10.01
C VAL A 21 -37.22 -19.26 -8.80
N ALA A 22 -38.23 -19.93 -8.25
CA ALA A 22 -38.88 -19.49 -7.02
C ALA A 22 -37.76 -19.26 -5.99
N ALA A 23 -37.68 -18.04 -5.46
CA ALA A 23 -36.69 -17.71 -4.45
C ALA A 23 -36.81 -18.74 -3.32
N PRO A 24 -35.71 -19.38 -2.88
CA PRO A 24 -35.78 -20.38 -1.83
C PRO A 24 -36.37 -19.73 -0.58
N THR A 25 -37.54 -20.21 -0.18
CA THR A 25 -38.19 -19.80 1.06
C THR A 25 -37.36 -20.28 2.23
N GLY A 26 -36.94 -19.36 3.08
CA GLY A 26 -36.12 -19.64 4.26
C GLY A 26 -36.85 -19.32 5.55
N GLU A 27 -36.19 -19.60 6.66
CA GLU A 27 -36.67 -19.31 8.01
C GLU A 27 -35.90 -18.11 8.56
N LYS A 28 -36.61 -17.06 8.99
CA LYS A 28 -36.01 -15.87 9.60
C LYS A 28 -35.78 -16.11 11.09
N TRP A 29 -34.54 -15.93 11.53
CA TRP A 29 -34.09 -16.13 12.90
C TRP A 29 -33.49 -14.85 13.46
N LYS A 30 -33.92 -14.44 14.65
CA LYS A 30 -33.26 -13.40 15.46
C LYS A 30 -32.28 -14.08 16.40
N ILE A 31 -31.00 -13.77 16.23
CA ILE A 31 -29.89 -14.28 17.03
C ILE A 31 -29.42 -13.16 17.95
N THR A 32 -29.39 -13.42 19.25
CA THR A 32 -28.86 -12.49 20.26
C THR A 32 -27.57 -13.06 20.84
N ASN A 33 -26.49 -12.30 20.74
CA ASN A 33 -25.17 -12.67 21.25
C ASN A 33 -24.83 -11.81 22.46
N GLN A 34 -24.43 -12.43 23.57
CA GLN A 34 -23.94 -11.78 24.78
C GLN A 34 -22.53 -12.27 25.05
N MET A 35 -21.56 -11.35 25.13
CA MET A 35 -20.17 -11.69 25.36
C MET A 35 -19.76 -11.31 26.79
N GLN A 36 -19.05 -12.24 27.44
CA GLN A 36 -18.46 -12.08 28.77
C GLN A 36 -16.95 -12.27 28.68
N MET A 37 -16.21 -11.26 29.12
CA MET A 37 -14.74 -11.24 29.11
C MET A 37 -14.25 -10.67 30.45
N GLY A 38 -13.39 -11.41 31.15
CA GLY A 38 -12.76 -10.94 32.39
C GLY A 38 -13.73 -10.48 33.51
N GLY A 39 -14.94 -11.05 33.59
CA GLY A 39 -15.96 -10.66 34.58
C GLY A 39 -16.81 -9.44 34.20
N MET A 40 -16.57 -8.80 33.04
CA MET A 40 -17.43 -7.77 32.47
C MET A 40 -18.37 -8.38 31.41
N SER A 41 -19.67 -8.09 31.51
CA SER A 41 -20.69 -8.51 30.53
C SER A 41 -21.01 -7.35 29.61
N MET A 42 -20.85 -7.54 28.30
CA MET A 42 -21.33 -6.57 27.32
C MET A 42 -22.83 -6.77 27.05
N PRO A 43 -23.59 -5.70 26.77
CA PRO A 43 -25.00 -5.81 26.43
C PRO A 43 -25.17 -6.63 25.16
N GLY A 44 -26.19 -7.49 25.15
CA GLY A 44 -26.43 -8.40 24.03
C GLY A 44 -26.78 -7.65 22.75
N GLN A 45 -26.16 -8.02 21.64
CA GLN A 45 -26.51 -7.52 20.31
C GLN A 45 -27.37 -8.56 19.58
N SER A 46 -28.45 -8.09 18.96
CA SER A 46 -29.32 -8.96 18.15
C SER A 46 -29.14 -8.71 16.66
N ASN A 47 -29.01 -9.79 15.89
CA ASN A 47 -28.96 -9.78 14.44
C ASN A 47 -30.03 -10.70 13.86
N GLU A 48 -30.59 -10.34 12.72
CA GLU A 48 -31.57 -11.18 12.00
C GLU A 48 -30.89 -11.85 10.80
N ILE A 49 -31.01 -13.17 10.73
CA ILE A 49 -30.50 -14.00 9.63
C ILE A 49 -31.64 -14.84 9.04
N CYS A 50 -31.47 -15.35 7.82
CA CYS A 50 -32.35 -16.38 7.29
C CYS A 50 -31.57 -17.69 7.10
N LYS A 51 -32.13 -18.80 7.58
CA LYS A 51 -31.60 -20.15 7.39
C LYS A 51 -32.46 -20.91 6.38
N GLN A 52 -31.90 -21.93 5.73
CA GLN A 52 -32.72 -22.85 4.96
C GLN A 52 -33.55 -23.74 5.93
N PRO A 53 -34.79 -24.11 5.58
CA PRO A 53 -35.58 -25.01 6.43
C PRO A 53 -34.86 -26.35 6.59
N GLY A 54 -34.71 -26.82 7.84
CA GLY A 54 -34.01 -28.07 8.15
C GLY A 54 -32.47 -27.97 8.15
N ASP A 55 -31.90 -26.77 8.05
CA ASP A 55 -30.46 -26.55 8.20
C ASP A 55 -30.01 -26.68 9.67
N ASP A 56 -29.60 -27.91 10.02
CA ASP A 56 -29.04 -28.32 11.31
C ASP A 56 -27.53 -28.00 11.44
N SER A 57 -26.95 -27.22 10.51
CA SER A 57 -25.59 -26.70 10.69
C SER A 57 -25.50 -25.86 11.96
N VAL A 58 -24.37 -26.00 12.65
CA VAL A 58 -24.01 -25.14 13.79
C VAL A 58 -24.21 -23.69 13.34
N PRO A 59 -24.96 -22.86 14.07
CA PRO A 59 -25.35 -21.51 13.65
C PRO A 59 -24.19 -20.51 13.73
N MET A 60 -23.04 -20.86 13.15
CA MET A 60 -21.86 -20.05 13.00
C MET A 60 -21.26 -20.31 11.62
N LYS A 61 -20.87 -19.22 10.96
CA LYS A 61 -19.95 -19.32 9.83
C LYS A 61 -18.54 -19.49 10.39
N THR A 62 -17.85 -20.55 9.98
CA THR A 62 -16.42 -20.69 10.20
C THR A 62 -15.65 -19.99 9.08
N GLU A 63 -14.63 -19.22 9.45
CA GLU A 63 -13.66 -18.69 8.49
C GLU A 63 -12.80 -19.83 7.90
N GLU A 64 -12.15 -19.61 6.76
CA GLU A 64 -11.41 -20.66 6.03
C GLU A 64 -10.27 -21.31 6.86
N ASN A 65 -9.78 -20.61 7.88
CA ASN A 65 -8.71 -21.07 8.79
C ASN A 65 -9.22 -21.72 10.08
N CYS A 66 -10.53 -21.92 10.23
CA CYS A 66 -11.16 -22.51 11.41
C CYS A 66 -11.85 -23.85 11.08
N GLU A 67 -11.44 -24.92 11.77
CA GLU A 67 -12.00 -26.26 11.60
C GLU A 67 -12.91 -26.62 12.78
N LEU A 68 -14.10 -27.15 12.50
CA LEU A 68 -14.98 -27.77 13.48
C LEU A 68 -14.71 -29.27 13.57
N TYR A 69 -14.55 -29.79 14.78
CA TYR A 69 -14.33 -31.20 15.04
C TYR A 69 -15.14 -31.65 16.26
N ASP A 70 -15.26 -32.96 16.47
CA ASP A 70 -16.04 -33.55 17.57
C ASP A 70 -17.51 -33.07 17.64
N VAL A 71 -18.12 -32.81 16.48
CA VAL A 71 -19.54 -32.43 16.41
C VAL A 71 -20.40 -33.62 16.80
N LYS A 72 -21.14 -33.50 17.90
CA LYS A 72 -22.00 -34.56 18.45
C LYS A 72 -23.35 -33.98 18.82
N ARG A 73 -24.42 -34.70 18.47
CA ARG A 73 -25.78 -34.37 18.91
C ARG A 73 -26.31 -35.50 19.77
N VAL A 74 -26.69 -35.17 21.00
CA VAL A 74 -27.28 -36.10 21.98
C VAL A 74 -28.60 -35.50 22.44
N GLY A 75 -29.71 -36.13 22.01
CA GLY A 75 -31.05 -35.61 22.25
C GLY A 75 -31.24 -34.22 21.64
N ASN A 76 -31.60 -33.25 22.48
CA ASN A 76 -31.80 -31.86 22.09
C ASN A 76 -30.55 -30.98 22.24
N THR A 77 -29.39 -31.55 22.56
CA THR A 77 -28.15 -30.81 22.76
C THR A 77 -27.11 -31.20 21.70
N GLN A 78 -26.51 -30.20 21.07
CA GLN A 78 -25.41 -30.35 20.12
C GLN A 78 -24.16 -29.72 20.72
N SER A 79 -23.05 -30.45 20.68
CA SER A 79 -21.74 -29.99 21.13
C SER A 79 -20.74 -30.08 19.99
N PHE A 80 -19.77 -29.18 19.96
CA PHE A 80 -18.69 -29.18 18.97
C PHE A 80 -17.45 -28.51 19.55
N LYS A 81 -16.30 -28.80 18.94
CA LYS A 81 -15.05 -28.11 19.19
C LYS A 81 -14.62 -27.38 17.93
N MET A 82 -13.89 -26.28 18.12
CA MET A 82 -13.39 -25.42 17.07
C MET A 82 -11.90 -25.21 17.27
N ARG A 83 -11.14 -25.26 16.18
CA ARG A 83 -9.71 -24.91 16.17
C ARG A 83 -9.44 -23.98 14.99
N CYS A 84 -9.03 -22.76 15.30
CA CYS A 84 -8.58 -21.78 14.32
C CYS A 84 -7.05 -21.75 14.28
N THR A 85 -6.48 -21.64 13.08
CA THR A 85 -5.03 -21.59 12.84
C THR A 85 -4.61 -20.24 12.25
N GLY A 86 -3.32 -19.90 12.34
CA GLY A 86 -2.78 -18.64 11.80
C GLY A 86 -2.40 -17.64 12.88
N LYS A 87 -2.43 -16.35 12.54
CA LYS A 87 -2.06 -15.24 13.44
C LYS A 87 -3.04 -15.05 14.60
N ASP A 88 -4.29 -15.47 14.41
CA ASP A 88 -5.37 -15.41 15.40
C ASP A 88 -5.74 -16.84 15.85
N ALA A 89 -4.73 -17.61 16.28
CA ALA A 89 -4.95 -18.98 16.71
C ALA A 89 -5.88 -19.03 17.93
N ALA A 90 -6.96 -19.80 17.81
CA ALA A 90 -7.98 -19.88 18.85
C ALA A 90 -8.47 -21.32 18.99
N GLN A 91 -8.83 -21.69 20.22
CA GLN A 91 -9.51 -22.95 20.50
C GLN A 91 -10.85 -22.65 21.15
N GLY A 92 -11.90 -23.30 20.67
CA GLY A 92 -13.24 -23.09 21.20
C GLY A 92 -13.97 -24.40 21.44
N GLU A 93 -14.90 -24.38 22.38
CA GLU A 93 -15.88 -25.43 22.59
C GLU A 93 -17.26 -24.78 22.67
N GLY A 94 -18.23 -25.36 21.98
CA GLY A 94 -19.58 -24.84 21.91
C GLY A 94 -20.61 -25.90 22.22
N GLU A 95 -21.68 -25.47 22.90
CA GLU A 95 -22.83 -26.28 23.22
C GLU A 95 -24.10 -25.50 22.87
N PHE A 96 -24.99 -26.13 22.11
CA PHE A 96 -26.29 -25.59 21.73
C PHE A 96 -27.39 -26.54 22.20
N THR A 97 -28.30 -26.03 23.01
CA THR A 97 -29.53 -26.71 23.43
C THR A 97 -30.70 -26.19 22.61
N TYR A 98 -31.33 -27.08 21.86
CA TYR A 98 -32.55 -26.82 21.11
C TYR A 98 -33.74 -26.96 22.07
N LEU A 99 -34.44 -25.85 22.32
CA LEU A 99 -35.58 -25.80 23.22
C LEU A 99 -36.90 -26.09 22.49
N GLY A 100 -36.88 -26.03 21.16
CA GLY A 100 -37.98 -26.38 20.28
C GLY A 100 -37.60 -26.15 18.81
N PRO A 101 -38.55 -26.31 17.87
CA PRO A 101 -38.30 -26.06 16.45
C PRO A 101 -37.94 -24.60 16.14
N ASP A 102 -38.34 -23.67 17.03
CA ASP A 102 -38.26 -22.22 16.80
C ASP A 102 -37.35 -21.50 17.81
N HIS A 103 -36.64 -22.24 18.68
CA HIS A 103 -35.83 -21.65 19.75
C HIS A 103 -34.67 -22.53 20.15
N TYR A 104 -33.48 -21.94 20.23
CA TYR A 104 -32.29 -22.57 20.80
C TYR A 104 -31.51 -21.58 21.67
N LYS A 105 -30.75 -22.13 22.61
CA LYS A 105 -29.75 -21.41 23.39
C LYS A 105 -28.41 -22.09 23.23
N GLY A 106 -27.35 -21.29 23.18
CA GLY A 106 -25.99 -21.78 23.06
C GLY A 106 -25.07 -21.10 24.04
N LYS A 107 -24.02 -21.81 24.43
CA LYS A 107 -22.89 -21.27 25.15
C LYS A 107 -21.64 -21.72 24.41
N MET A 108 -20.73 -20.78 24.20
CA MET A 108 -19.43 -21.04 23.63
C MET A 108 -18.36 -20.49 24.54
N LEU A 109 -17.30 -21.28 24.69
CA LEU A 109 -16.09 -20.89 25.37
C LEU A 109 -14.99 -20.84 24.33
N VAL A 110 -14.37 -19.68 24.15
CA VAL A 110 -13.27 -19.49 23.19
C VAL A 110 -12.05 -19.02 23.97
N ALA A 111 -10.94 -19.73 23.84
CA ALA A 111 -9.64 -19.37 24.38
C ALA A 111 -8.78 -18.76 23.27
N VAL A 112 -8.34 -17.52 23.49
CA VAL A 112 -7.39 -16.79 22.64
C VAL A 112 -6.25 -16.33 23.53
N ASP A 113 -5.01 -16.69 23.20
CA ASP A 113 -3.79 -16.32 23.95
C ASP A 113 -3.84 -16.59 25.47
N GLY A 114 -4.57 -17.63 25.89
CA GLY A 114 -4.71 -18.01 27.31
C GLY A 114 -5.83 -17.29 28.06
N GLU A 115 -6.54 -16.35 27.43
CA GLU A 115 -7.73 -15.71 27.97
C GLU A 115 -9.00 -16.40 27.46
N SER A 116 -9.89 -16.76 28.38
CA SER A 116 -11.17 -17.41 28.06
C SER A 116 -12.30 -16.38 27.91
N MET A 117 -12.92 -16.36 26.75
CA MET A 117 -14.15 -15.62 26.47
C MET A 117 -15.34 -16.57 26.51
N THR A 118 -16.41 -16.16 27.19
CA THR A 118 -17.69 -16.88 27.15
C THR A 118 -18.69 -16.10 26.31
N MET A 119 -19.27 -16.73 25.30
CA MET A 119 -20.35 -16.17 24.50
C MET A 119 -21.63 -16.96 24.73
N ALA A 120 -22.68 -16.29 25.20
CA ALA A 120 -24.03 -16.83 25.24
C ALA A 120 -24.77 -16.40 23.96
N VAL A 121 -25.41 -17.36 23.30
CA VAL A 121 -26.16 -17.16 22.06
C VAL A 121 -27.60 -17.59 22.29
N GLU A 122 -28.57 -16.82 21.81
CA GLU A 122 -29.98 -17.20 21.82
C GLU A 122 -30.57 -16.96 20.44
N GLY A 123 -31.05 -18.01 19.79
CA GLY A 123 -31.69 -17.92 18.48
C GLY A 123 -33.18 -18.20 18.58
N LYS A 124 -34.00 -17.28 18.08
CA LYS A 124 -35.46 -17.44 18.00
C LYS A 124 -35.94 -17.25 16.57
N LYS A 125 -36.76 -18.17 16.06
CA LYS A 125 -37.43 -18.03 14.78
C LYS A 125 -38.49 -16.93 14.90
N ILE A 126 -38.44 -15.98 13.97
CA ILE A 126 -39.30 -14.79 13.95
C ILE A 126 -40.18 -14.73 12.69
N GLY A 127 -40.05 -15.68 11.76
CA GLY A 127 -40.94 -15.78 10.61
C GLY A 127 -40.34 -16.59 9.45
N ALA A 128 -40.96 -16.51 8.29
CA ALA A 128 -40.39 -16.94 7.02
C ALA A 128 -39.58 -15.79 6.40
N CYS A 129 -38.52 -16.08 5.65
CA CYS A 129 -37.97 -15.14 4.70
C CYS A 129 -38.23 -15.64 3.27
N ASP A 130 -38.50 -14.71 2.38
CA ASP A 130 -38.82 -14.97 0.97
C ASP A 130 -37.56 -14.99 0.08
N GLY A 131 -36.37 -15.07 0.68
CA GLY A 131 -35.09 -14.94 -0.01
C GLY A 131 -34.77 -13.50 -0.46
N GLY A 132 -35.75 -12.59 -0.48
CA GLY A 132 -35.56 -11.18 -0.83
C GLY A 132 -34.70 -10.45 0.20
N GLU A 133 -35.00 -10.60 1.49
CA GLU A 133 -34.23 -9.99 2.58
C GLU A 133 -32.77 -10.48 2.65
N MET A 134 -32.50 -11.74 2.27
CA MET A 134 -31.15 -12.31 2.22
C MET A 134 -30.35 -11.80 1.04
N ASN A 135 -30.98 -11.70 -0.13
CA ASN A 135 -30.37 -11.06 -1.28
C ASN A 135 -30.08 -9.59 -0.99
N LEU A 136 -30.93 -8.90 -0.22
CA LEU A 136 -30.70 -7.51 0.19
C LEU A 136 -29.50 -7.38 1.13
N LYS A 137 -29.39 -8.21 2.18
CA LYS A 137 -28.22 -8.15 3.08
C LYS A 137 -26.93 -8.65 2.42
N ALA A 138 -26.98 -9.71 1.61
CA ALA A 138 -25.82 -10.16 0.84
C ALA A 138 -25.35 -9.08 -0.14
N LYS A 139 -26.30 -8.42 -0.82
CA LYS A 139 -26.02 -7.27 -1.68
C LYS A 139 -25.48 -6.08 -0.90
N GLU A 140 -25.99 -5.80 0.29
CA GLU A 140 -25.47 -4.72 1.16
C GLU A 140 -24.01 -5.00 1.55
N TYR A 141 -23.66 -6.24 1.92
CA TYR A 141 -22.27 -6.62 2.20
C TYR A 141 -21.39 -6.57 0.95
N GLU A 142 -21.88 -7.00 -0.21
CA GLU A 142 -21.15 -6.87 -1.48
C GLU A 142 -20.94 -5.41 -1.88
N ASP A 143 -21.96 -4.57 -1.73
CA ASP A 143 -21.90 -3.15 -2.06
C ASP A 143 -20.98 -2.42 -1.08
N LEU A 144 -21.00 -2.77 0.21
CA LEU A 144 -20.03 -2.27 1.20
C LEU A 144 -18.60 -2.72 0.87
N ALA A 145 -18.39 -3.97 0.50
CA ALA A 145 -17.09 -4.48 0.10
C ALA A 145 -16.57 -3.79 -1.18
N LYS A 146 -17.43 -3.61 -2.19
CA LYS A 146 -17.10 -2.86 -3.42
C LYS A 146 -16.79 -1.39 -3.10
N GLN A 147 -17.56 -0.77 -2.21
CA GLN A 147 -17.31 0.60 -1.77
C GLN A 147 -15.97 0.71 -1.07
N GLN A 148 -15.64 -0.24 -0.19
CA GLN A 148 -14.36 -0.25 0.52
C GLN A 148 -13.18 -0.50 -0.43
N MET A 149 -13.34 -1.38 -1.42
CA MET A 149 -12.35 -1.57 -2.50
C MET A 149 -12.20 -0.31 -3.35
N ALA A 150 -13.29 0.38 -3.68
CA ALA A 150 -13.26 1.63 -4.45
C ALA A 150 -12.59 2.76 -3.67
N LEU A 151 -12.87 2.88 -2.36
CA LEU A 151 -12.18 3.81 -1.47
C LEU A 151 -10.69 3.49 -1.35
N GLY A 152 -10.33 2.22 -1.26
CA GLY A 152 -8.93 1.77 -1.27
C GLY A 152 -8.23 2.12 -2.59
N ALA A 153 -8.86 1.86 -3.72
CA ALA A 153 -8.34 2.22 -5.04
C ALA A 153 -8.19 3.74 -5.21
N GLN A 154 -9.16 4.52 -4.71
CA GLN A 154 -9.10 5.98 -4.73
C GLN A 154 -7.98 6.52 -3.85
N ALA A 155 -7.82 5.98 -2.63
CA ALA A 155 -6.74 6.35 -1.72
C ALA A 155 -5.36 6.01 -2.32
N GLN A 156 -5.22 4.85 -2.96
CA GLN A 156 -3.99 4.49 -3.69
C GLN A 156 -3.71 5.47 -4.83
N LYS A 157 -4.73 5.88 -5.58
CA LYS A 157 -4.59 6.86 -6.65
C LYS A 157 -4.14 8.23 -6.13
N GLU A 158 -4.72 8.70 -5.04
CA GLU A 158 -4.31 9.95 -4.40
C GLU A 158 -2.87 9.88 -3.86
N GLN A 159 -2.47 8.73 -3.31
CA GLN A 159 -1.08 8.51 -2.90
C GLN A 159 -0.13 8.59 -4.09
N CYS A 160 -0.47 7.99 -5.23
CA CYS A 160 0.33 8.10 -6.45
C CYS A 160 0.48 9.55 -6.94
N HIS A 161 -0.59 10.35 -6.92
CA HIS A 161 -0.51 11.78 -7.22
C HIS A 161 0.49 12.52 -6.32
N LYS A 162 0.49 12.22 -5.01
CA LYS A 162 1.42 12.84 -4.06
C LYS A 162 2.86 12.37 -4.30
N PHE A 163 3.08 11.07 -4.45
CA PHE A 163 4.41 10.51 -4.73
C PHE A 163 4.98 11.01 -6.06
N ALA A 164 4.15 11.16 -7.09
CA ALA A 164 4.55 11.74 -8.36
C ALA A 164 5.10 13.16 -8.17
N ALA A 165 4.41 14.00 -7.39
CA ALA A 165 4.87 15.36 -7.09
C ALA A 165 6.17 15.39 -6.24
N GLU A 166 6.34 14.41 -5.35
CA GLU A 166 7.57 14.31 -4.54
C GLU A 166 8.80 13.93 -5.36
N ALA A 167 8.62 13.14 -6.43
CA ALA A 167 9.65 12.74 -7.38
C ALA A 167 10.92 12.15 -6.75
N THR A 168 10.76 11.32 -5.70
CA THR A 168 11.88 10.75 -4.93
C THR A 168 12.22 9.31 -5.28
N SER A 169 11.23 8.52 -5.74
CA SER A 169 11.40 7.10 -6.03
C SER A 169 10.84 6.71 -7.41
N PRO A 170 11.68 6.60 -8.45
CA PRO A 170 11.23 6.14 -9.76
C PRO A 170 10.75 4.68 -9.74
N GLY A 171 11.30 3.83 -8.85
CA GLY A 171 10.88 2.44 -8.69
C GLY A 171 9.43 2.31 -8.22
N VAL A 172 9.06 3.05 -7.17
CA VAL A 172 7.67 3.07 -6.66
C VAL A 172 6.72 3.62 -7.73
N MET A 173 7.11 4.70 -8.40
CA MET A 173 6.34 5.29 -9.48
C MET A 173 6.08 4.28 -10.61
N LYS A 174 7.10 3.55 -11.04
CA LYS A 174 6.99 2.55 -12.12
C LYS A 174 6.15 1.33 -11.72
N GLN A 175 6.21 0.90 -10.47
CA GLN A 175 5.57 -0.34 -10.03
C GLN A 175 4.10 -0.15 -9.62
N TYR A 176 3.77 0.98 -8.99
CA TYR A 176 2.46 1.14 -8.32
C TYR A 176 1.59 2.23 -8.95
N CYS A 177 2.16 3.15 -9.74
CA CYS A 177 1.43 4.28 -10.30
C CYS A 177 1.29 4.16 -11.82
N THR A 178 0.12 3.70 -12.26
CA THR A 178 -0.16 3.43 -13.68
C THR A 178 -0.83 4.59 -14.42
N ASP A 179 -1.24 5.66 -13.72
CA ASP A 179 -1.92 6.79 -14.34
C ASP A 179 -0.93 7.65 -15.17
N PRO A 180 -1.22 7.94 -16.46
CA PRO A 180 -0.39 8.83 -17.28
C PRO A 180 -0.20 10.23 -16.68
N ALA A 181 -1.19 10.76 -15.96
CA ALA A 181 -1.11 12.08 -15.34
C ALA A 181 -0.06 12.13 -14.21
N ASP A 182 0.06 11.03 -13.45
CA ASP A 182 1.10 10.88 -12.42
C ASP A 182 2.48 10.81 -13.04
N ARG A 183 2.61 10.07 -14.14
CA ARG A 183 3.87 10.01 -14.86
C ARG A 183 4.29 11.38 -15.38
N GLN A 184 3.35 12.18 -15.92
CA GLN A 184 3.64 13.54 -16.35
C GLN A 184 4.05 14.44 -15.18
N THR A 185 3.32 14.38 -14.07
CA THR A 185 3.62 15.15 -12.85
C THR A 185 5.00 14.81 -12.31
N PHE A 186 5.31 13.51 -12.21
CA PHE A 186 6.63 13.02 -11.85
C PHE A 186 7.69 13.59 -12.78
N CYS A 187 7.54 13.39 -14.10
CA CYS A 187 8.53 13.82 -15.09
C CYS A 187 8.77 15.32 -15.14
N ALA A 188 7.74 16.14 -14.85
CA ALA A 188 7.90 17.57 -14.67
C ALA A 188 8.67 17.89 -13.38
N ALA A 189 8.33 17.22 -12.28
CA ALA A 189 8.97 17.44 -10.99
C ALA A 189 10.45 17.05 -10.98
N VAL A 190 10.85 15.89 -11.55
CA VAL A 190 12.27 15.45 -11.62
C VAL A 190 13.17 16.47 -12.32
N GLN A 191 12.58 17.25 -13.23
CA GLN A 191 13.27 18.21 -14.08
C GLN A 191 13.44 19.59 -13.45
N THR A 192 13.03 19.77 -12.19
CA THR A 192 13.25 20.99 -11.39
C THR A 192 14.63 20.98 -10.72
N HIS A 193 15.20 22.16 -10.40
CA HIS A 193 16.50 22.26 -9.73
C HIS A 193 16.59 21.41 -8.46
N ASP A 194 15.57 21.49 -7.60
CA ASP A 194 15.59 20.85 -6.28
C ASP A 194 15.52 19.32 -6.38
N LYS A 195 14.60 18.79 -7.20
CA LYS A 195 14.41 17.35 -7.33
C LYS A 195 15.54 16.71 -8.14
N PHE A 196 15.99 17.36 -9.21
CA PHE A 196 17.16 16.92 -9.97
C PHE A 196 18.39 16.84 -9.06
N LEU A 197 18.64 17.87 -8.25
CA LEU A 197 19.72 17.88 -7.28
C LEU A 197 19.57 16.76 -6.26
N ALA A 198 18.39 16.62 -5.64
CA ALA A 198 18.15 15.58 -4.63
C ALA A 198 18.44 14.17 -5.17
N LEU A 199 17.91 13.82 -6.35
CA LEU A 199 18.13 12.52 -6.97
C LEU A 199 19.59 12.31 -7.38
N SER A 200 20.25 13.35 -7.90
CA SER A 200 21.67 13.27 -8.24
C SER A 200 22.55 13.03 -7.01
N GLU A 201 22.20 13.62 -5.86
CA GLU A 201 22.93 13.46 -4.61
C GLU A 201 22.66 12.09 -3.99
N MET A 202 21.43 11.58 -4.08
CA MET A 202 21.12 10.21 -3.69
C MET A 202 21.91 9.20 -4.53
N GLU A 203 21.99 9.41 -5.85
CA GLU A 203 22.78 8.55 -6.74
C GLU A 203 24.28 8.63 -6.46
N LYS A 204 24.81 9.81 -6.10
CA LYS A 204 26.23 9.99 -5.70
C LYS A 204 26.56 9.34 -4.35
N ARG A 205 25.62 9.37 -3.40
CA ARG A 205 25.82 8.83 -2.02
C ARG A 205 25.52 7.35 -1.93
N GLY A 206 24.71 6.81 -2.84
CA GLY A 206 24.35 5.41 -2.87
C GLY A 206 25.58 4.53 -3.07
N THR A 207 25.74 3.52 -2.22
CA THR A 207 26.77 2.47 -2.37
C THR A 207 26.25 1.26 -3.16
N GLY A 208 25.03 1.35 -3.71
CA GLY A 208 24.29 0.26 -4.36
C GLY A 208 24.00 0.47 -5.84
N ALA A 209 23.23 -0.44 -6.43
CA ALA A 209 22.84 -0.41 -7.85
C ALA A 209 21.69 0.56 -8.17
N GLU A 210 21.05 1.14 -7.16
CA GLU A 210 19.96 2.11 -7.34
C GLU A 210 20.52 3.41 -7.94
N LYS A 211 19.97 3.79 -9.10
CA LYS A 211 20.37 4.99 -9.81
C LYS A 211 19.16 5.88 -10.02
N PRO A 212 18.67 6.56 -8.97
CA PRO A 212 17.36 7.18 -8.99
C PRO A 212 17.24 8.33 -10.01
N LEU A 213 18.32 9.08 -10.30
CA LEU A 213 18.28 10.08 -11.37
C LEU A 213 18.30 9.42 -12.75
N THR A 214 19.16 8.41 -12.93
CA THR A 214 19.25 7.66 -14.19
C THR A 214 17.96 6.92 -14.53
N GLU A 215 17.34 6.28 -13.55
CA GLU A 215 16.05 5.59 -13.69
C GLU A 215 14.93 6.59 -13.98
N SER A 216 14.92 7.74 -13.33
CA SER A 216 13.96 8.81 -13.62
C SER A 216 14.12 9.35 -15.04
N ALA A 217 15.35 9.53 -15.50
CA ALA A 217 15.65 9.92 -16.88
C ALA A 217 15.16 8.86 -17.89
N GLY A 218 15.35 7.58 -17.60
CA GLY A 218 14.82 6.48 -18.41
C GLY A 218 13.29 6.42 -18.42
N LEU A 219 12.64 6.67 -17.27
CA LEU A 219 11.19 6.72 -17.16
C LEU A 219 10.59 7.90 -17.94
N CYS A 220 11.28 9.04 -17.95
CA CYS A 220 10.77 10.30 -18.51
C CYS A 220 11.30 10.64 -19.91
N GLY A 221 12.31 9.91 -20.40
CA GLY A 221 12.87 10.09 -21.74
C GLY A 221 13.69 11.37 -21.92
N PHE A 222 14.30 11.91 -20.86
CA PHE A 222 15.20 13.08 -20.98
C PHE A 222 16.67 12.68 -20.87
N GLY A 223 17.55 13.44 -21.54
CA GLY A 223 18.99 13.30 -21.40
C GLY A 223 19.50 14.03 -20.16
N ILE A 224 20.19 13.32 -19.26
CA ILE A 224 20.68 13.88 -17.98
C ILE A 224 21.62 15.06 -18.22
N ASP A 225 22.60 14.92 -19.12
CA ASP A 225 23.60 15.97 -19.36
C ASP A 225 22.99 17.21 -20.03
N ALA A 226 22.13 16.99 -21.03
CA ALA A 226 21.41 18.09 -21.68
C ALA A 226 20.52 18.84 -20.67
N LYS A 227 19.79 18.11 -19.82
CA LYS A 227 18.94 18.73 -18.81
C LYS A 227 19.74 19.43 -17.72
N ARG A 228 20.88 18.86 -17.30
CA ARG A 228 21.81 19.48 -16.37
C ARG A 228 22.32 20.82 -16.91
N GLN A 229 22.74 20.87 -18.18
CA GLN A 229 23.20 22.12 -18.80
C GLN A 229 22.11 23.20 -18.83
N ASP A 230 20.87 22.83 -19.16
CA ASP A 230 19.71 23.73 -19.11
C ASP A 230 19.43 24.25 -17.69
N LEU A 231 19.47 23.35 -16.71
CA LEU A 231 19.31 23.72 -15.30
C LEU A 231 20.46 24.57 -14.77
N CYS A 232 21.70 24.37 -15.24
CA CYS A 232 22.85 25.19 -14.88
C CYS A 232 22.72 26.63 -15.39
N LYS A 233 22.28 26.81 -16.65
CA LYS A 233 22.02 28.14 -17.23
C LYS A 233 20.97 28.90 -16.41
N SER A 234 19.86 28.25 -16.09
CA SER A 234 18.80 28.86 -15.29
C SER A 234 19.23 29.07 -13.83
N ALA A 235 19.95 28.14 -13.22
CA ALA A 235 20.47 28.29 -11.86
C ALA A 235 21.41 29.50 -11.75
N TYR A 236 22.26 29.74 -12.75
CA TYR A 236 23.11 30.93 -12.81
C TYR A 236 22.27 32.21 -12.92
N ALA A 237 21.25 32.23 -13.78
CA ALA A 237 20.36 33.38 -13.93
C ALA A 237 19.56 33.72 -12.66
N TYR A 238 19.11 32.71 -11.91
CA TYR A 238 18.31 32.88 -10.69
C TYR A 238 19.13 32.86 -9.39
N GLY A 239 20.46 32.74 -9.48
CA GLY A 239 21.34 32.71 -8.30
C GLY A 239 21.16 31.48 -7.41
N ASN A 240 20.81 30.31 -7.96
CA ASN A 240 20.72 29.06 -7.20
C ASN A 240 22.12 28.47 -6.97
N ILE A 241 22.87 29.08 -6.05
CA ILE A 241 24.27 28.76 -5.75
C ILE A 241 24.46 27.30 -5.32
N LYS A 242 23.49 26.74 -4.57
CA LYS A 242 23.53 25.34 -4.13
C LYS A 242 23.51 24.38 -5.31
N PHE A 243 22.65 24.62 -6.31
CA PHE A 243 22.59 23.82 -7.52
C PHE A 243 23.89 23.99 -8.34
N ILE A 244 24.36 25.23 -8.50
CA ILE A 244 25.59 25.53 -9.25
C ILE A 244 26.78 24.76 -8.68
N GLY A 245 27.01 24.85 -7.36
CA GLY A 245 28.16 24.20 -6.73
C GLY A 245 28.15 22.67 -6.82
N SER A 246 26.97 22.04 -6.85
CA SER A 246 26.87 20.57 -6.89
C SER A 246 26.78 20.00 -8.32
N GLN A 247 26.16 20.72 -9.25
CA GLN A 247 25.79 20.20 -10.58
C GLN A 247 26.50 20.88 -11.75
N CYS A 248 27.09 22.06 -11.56
CA CYS A 248 27.53 22.93 -12.65
C CYS A 248 29.01 23.26 -12.51
N PRO A 249 29.93 22.37 -12.93
CA PRO A 249 31.36 22.53 -12.63
C PRO A 249 31.98 23.79 -13.25
N ALA A 250 31.61 24.15 -14.49
CA ALA A 250 32.16 25.33 -15.16
C ALA A 250 31.64 26.64 -14.53
N GLU A 251 30.35 26.70 -14.24
CA GLU A 251 29.70 27.83 -13.60
C GLU A 251 30.15 27.99 -12.14
N ALA A 252 30.36 26.87 -11.42
CA ALA A 252 30.91 26.87 -10.08
C ALA A 252 32.35 27.41 -10.07
N GLU A 253 33.20 27.00 -11.02
CA GLU A 253 34.56 27.54 -11.13
C GLU A 253 34.54 29.06 -11.40
N ALA A 254 33.69 29.52 -12.32
CA ALA A 254 33.54 30.94 -12.61
C ALA A 254 33.05 31.72 -11.37
N LEU A 255 32.06 31.18 -10.66
CA LEU A 255 31.53 31.77 -9.43
C LEU A 255 32.58 31.81 -8.31
N ALA A 256 33.37 30.75 -8.16
CA ALA A 256 34.44 30.67 -7.16
C ALA A 256 35.56 31.68 -7.45
N LYS A 257 35.97 31.83 -8.72
CA LYS A 257 36.95 32.86 -9.12
C LYS A 257 36.46 34.27 -8.81
N ALA A 258 35.17 34.54 -9.02
CA ALA A 258 34.59 35.86 -8.76
C ALA A 258 34.40 36.15 -7.27
N GLN A 259 33.94 35.17 -6.49
CA GLN A 259 33.39 35.40 -5.14
C GLN A 259 34.25 34.82 -4.00
N CYS A 260 35.16 33.89 -4.28
CA CYS A 260 35.96 33.19 -3.27
C CYS A 260 37.46 33.54 -3.34
N ALA A 261 38.01 33.72 -4.54
CA ALA A 261 39.45 33.88 -4.73
C ALA A 261 40.03 35.12 -4.02
N GLY A 262 41.12 34.91 -3.27
CA GLY A 262 41.87 35.99 -2.60
C GLY A 262 41.15 36.66 -1.43
N ARG A 263 39.96 36.20 -1.04
CA ARG A 263 39.17 36.78 0.06
C ARG A 263 39.38 35.99 1.34
N ARG A 264 39.54 36.70 2.46
CA ARG A 264 39.43 36.09 3.79
C ARG A 264 37.98 35.65 4.00
N TYR A 265 37.76 34.59 4.79
CA TYR A 265 36.41 34.07 5.10
C TYR A 265 35.42 35.17 5.56
N THR A 266 35.91 36.15 6.31
CA THR A 266 35.12 37.30 6.78
C THR A 266 34.77 38.32 5.69
N ALA A 267 35.50 38.34 4.58
CA ALA A 267 35.33 39.27 3.44
C ALA A 267 34.50 38.68 2.28
N ILE A 268 34.01 37.43 2.43
CA ILE A 268 33.06 36.79 1.51
C ILE A 268 31.65 37.20 1.92
N ALA A 269 30.78 37.55 0.96
CA ALA A 269 29.39 37.87 1.27
C ALA A 269 28.66 36.63 1.82
N ASP A 270 27.73 36.83 2.76
CA ASP A 270 27.05 35.74 3.49
C ASP A 270 26.52 34.62 2.58
N GLN A 271 25.84 35.00 1.50
CA GLN A 271 25.25 34.07 0.54
C GLN A 271 26.26 33.14 -0.18
N TYR A 272 27.55 33.50 -0.20
CA TYR A 272 28.61 32.71 -0.85
C TYR A 272 29.52 31.99 0.14
N ARG A 273 29.39 32.19 1.47
CA ARG A 273 30.31 31.59 2.44
C ARG A 273 30.28 30.06 2.38
N ASP A 274 29.10 29.47 2.42
CA ASP A 274 28.91 28.01 2.39
C ASP A 274 29.39 27.40 1.07
N PHE A 275 29.12 28.10 -0.04
CA PHE A 275 29.62 27.72 -1.36
C PHE A 275 31.14 27.76 -1.42
N CYS A 276 31.78 28.85 -1.00
CA CYS A 276 33.23 28.98 -1.03
C CYS A 276 33.91 27.95 -0.11
N ALA A 277 33.33 27.67 1.06
CA ALA A 277 33.84 26.66 1.98
C ALA A 277 33.76 25.24 1.37
N SER A 278 32.59 24.86 0.85
CA SER A 278 32.39 23.55 0.22
C SER A 278 33.21 23.38 -1.06
N TYR A 279 33.33 24.43 -1.88
CA TYR A 279 34.15 24.41 -3.09
C TYR A 279 35.64 24.22 -2.76
N ALA A 280 36.16 24.93 -1.75
CA ALA A 280 37.54 24.78 -1.31
C ALA A 280 37.84 23.36 -0.77
N GLN A 281 36.90 22.76 -0.03
CA GLN A 281 37.02 21.38 0.43
C GLN A 281 37.06 20.39 -0.74
N ALA A 282 36.14 20.53 -1.71
CA ALA A 282 36.10 19.67 -2.88
C ALA A 282 37.37 19.77 -3.74
N GLU A 283 37.94 20.96 -3.91
CA GLU A 283 39.22 21.14 -4.60
C GLU A 283 40.39 20.50 -3.85
N ALA A 284 40.45 20.65 -2.52
CA ALA A 284 41.46 20.00 -1.69
C ALA A 284 41.37 18.47 -1.77
N GLU A 285 40.17 17.90 -1.78
CA GLU A 285 39.94 16.46 -1.98
C GLU A 285 40.37 16.00 -3.37
N ARG A 286 40.09 16.78 -4.42
CA ARG A 286 40.53 16.48 -5.79
C ARG A 286 42.05 16.50 -5.91
N GLU A 287 42.70 17.51 -5.33
CA GLU A 287 44.15 17.58 -5.26
C GLU A 287 44.75 16.40 -4.50
N ALA A 288 44.19 16.03 -3.34
CA ALA A 288 44.62 14.88 -2.56
C ALA A 288 44.46 13.55 -3.31
N ASN A 289 43.37 13.42 -4.08
CA ASN A 289 43.08 12.23 -4.87
C ASN A 289 43.80 12.17 -6.23
N SER A 290 44.44 13.27 -6.66
CA SER A 290 45.26 13.31 -7.87
C SER A 290 46.49 12.40 -7.77
N PRO A 291 47.08 11.94 -8.90
CA PRO A 291 48.32 11.15 -8.89
C PRO A 291 49.45 11.85 -8.13
N ALA A 292 49.56 13.18 -8.27
CA ALA A 292 50.54 14.00 -7.55
C ALA A 292 50.24 14.06 -6.04
N GLY A 293 48.97 14.23 -5.65
CA GLY A 293 48.54 14.26 -4.25
C GLY A 293 48.76 12.92 -3.53
N LYS A 294 48.44 11.80 -4.21
CA LYS A 294 48.71 10.44 -3.71
C LYS A 294 50.20 10.19 -3.52
N THR A 295 51.03 10.65 -4.44
CA THR A 295 52.50 10.55 -4.33
C THR A 295 53.02 11.37 -3.13
N LYS A 296 52.49 12.58 -2.92
CA LYS A 296 52.84 13.46 -1.77
C LYS A 296 52.40 12.86 -0.43
N SER A 297 51.22 12.23 -0.39
CA SER A 297 50.70 11.51 0.78
C SER A 297 51.57 10.30 1.14
N MET A 298 51.95 9.48 0.16
CA MET A 298 52.87 8.35 0.36
C MET A 298 54.26 8.82 0.82
N PHE A 299 54.77 9.93 0.29
CA PHE A 299 56.05 10.51 0.71
C PHE A 299 56.01 11.02 2.17
N ASN A 300 54.91 11.65 2.59
CA ASN A 300 54.72 12.09 3.96
C ASN A 300 54.53 10.93 4.95
N MET A 301 53.85 9.85 4.53
CA MET A 301 53.79 8.61 5.32
C MET A 301 55.17 7.95 5.46
N GLY A 302 55.96 7.90 4.37
CA GLY A 302 57.34 7.40 4.41
C GLY A 302 58.26 8.21 5.31
N LYS A 303 58.15 9.55 5.29
CA LYS A 303 58.89 10.43 6.22
C LYS A 303 58.48 10.24 7.68
N LYS A 304 57.19 10.05 7.97
CA LYS A 304 56.69 9.74 9.31
C LYS A 304 57.19 8.38 9.81
N ALA A 305 57.24 7.37 8.95
CA ALA A 305 57.76 6.04 9.30
C ALA A 305 59.28 6.03 9.53
N LEU A 306 60.00 6.97 8.93
CA LEU A 306 61.46 7.14 9.08
C LEU A 306 61.86 8.13 10.18
N GLY A 307 60.92 8.68 10.96
CA GLY A 307 61.22 9.62 12.04
C GLY A 307 61.81 10.96 11.60
N LEU A 308 61.76 11.28 10.30
CA LEU A 308 62.30 12.51 9.73
C LEU A 308 61.24 13.61 9.79
N PHE A 309 61.00 14.15 10.99
CA PHE A 309 60.30 15.43 11.16
C PHE A 309 61.31 16.55 10.93
N ASN A 310 61.11 17.36 9.88
CA ASN A 310 61.74 18.68 9.82
C ASN A 310 60.97 19.60 10.77
N ASN A 311 61.74 20.32 11.60
CA ASN A 311 61.34 21.53 12.33
C ASN A 311 60.60 22.52 11.42
#